data_AF-A0A7J4LFP0-F1
#
_entry.id   AF-A0A7J4LFP0-F1
#
_cell.length_a   1.000
_cell.length_b   1.000
_cell.length_c   1.000
_cell.angle_alpha   90.00
_cell.angle_beta   90.00
_cell.angle_gamma   90.00
#
_symmetry.space_group_name_H-M   'P 1'
#
loop_
_entity.id
_entity.type
_entity.pdbx_description
1 polymer ?
#
loop_
_entity_poly.entity_id
_entity_poly.type
_entity_poly.pdbx_seq_one_letter_code
_entity_poly.pdbx_strand_id
1 'polypeptide(L)'
;QAAQGAKEAGGFVLGISPAENMKEHKKRYKLPSKGYDAIIFTGFGFNQRNILNIRTSDALVFLRGSLGALNEFTIAFEDGKVIGVLENMGGISSFFDELIQLTKKKTGAKIIYEADPKILISRLVKEVKARDSRR
;
A
#
# COMPACT_ATOMS: atom_id res chain seq x y z
N GLN A 1 5.73 2.32 -11.50
CA GLN A 1 4.94 1.81 -12.66
C GLN A 1 3.45 1.69 -12.35
N ALA A 2 3.04 1.32 -11.12
CA ALA A 2 1.61 1.27 -10.75
C ALA A 2 0.81 2.56 -11.03
N ALA A 3 1.33 3.72 -10.61
CA ALA A 3 0.72 5.03 -10.90
C ALA A 3 0.49 5.27 -12.40
N GLN A 4 1.50 4.97 -13.23
CA GLN A 4 1.42 5.14 -14.67
C GLN A 4 0.39 4.19 -15.29
N GLY A 5 0.41 2.90 -14.94
CA GLY A 5 -0.55 1.92 -15.46
C GLY A 5 -1.99 2.23 -15.04
N ALA A 6 -2.20 2.70 -13.80
CA ALA A 6 -3.50 3.18 -13.36
C ALA A 6 -3.96 4.37 -14.21
N LYS A 7 -3.05 5.30 -14.51
CA LYS A 7 -3.37 6.48 -15.32
C LYS A 7 -3.74 6.13 -16.76
N GLU A 8 -3.00 5.21 -17.37
CA GLU A 8 -3.27 4.71 -18.73
C GLU A 8 -4.62 3.99 -18.82
N ALA A 9 -5.05 3.34 -17.74
CA ALA A 9 -6.36 2.72 -17.63
C ALA A 9 -7.50 3.70 -17.26
N GLY A 10 -7.23 5.01 -17.22
CA GLY A 10 -8.22 6.04 -16.87
C GLY A 10 -8.51 6.18 -15.38
N GLY A 11 -7.70 5.55 -14.51
CA GLY A 11 -7.82 5.66 -13.07
C GLY A 11 -7.36 7.01 -12.53
N PHE A 12 -7.93 7.41 -11.39
CA PHE A 12 -7.48 8.56 -10.62
C PHE A 12 -6.28 8.18 -9.76
N VAL A 13 -5.19 8.95 -9.83
CA VAL A 13 -3.95 8.64 -9.12
C VAL A 13 -3.61 9.73 -8.12
N LEU A 14 -3.80 9.42 -6.83
CA LEU A 14 -3.45 10.28 -5.71
C LEU A 14 -2.07 9.91 -5.14
N GLY A 15 -1.15 10.86 -5.11
CA GLY A 15 0.14 10.71 -4.43
C GLY A 15 0.06 11.24 -3.00
N ILE A 16 0.58 10.50 -2.02
CA ILE A 16 0.80 11.02 -0.66
C ILE A 16 2.31 11.24 -0.50
N SER A 17 2.76 12.46 -0.30
CA SER A 17 4.17 12.82 -0.24
C SER A 17 4.65 13.06 1.19
N PRO A 18 5.87 12.62 1.55
CA PRO A 18 6.47 12.94 2.86
C PRO A 18 6.84 14.42 3.01
N ALA A 19 6.89 15.16 1.91
CA ALA A 19 7.34 16.55 1.87
C ALA A 19 6.24 17.51 2.34
N GLU A 20 6.63 18.68 2.83
CA GLU A 20 5.74 19.77 3.24
C GLU A 20 5.20 20.55 2.03
N ASN A 21 5.91 20.53 0.89
CA ASN A 21 5.54 21.22 -0.34
C ASN A 21 6.24 20.62 -1.57
N MET A 22 5.85 21.09 -2.77
CA MET A 22 6.39 20.63 -4.06
C MET A 22 7.91 20.87 -4.21
N LYS A 23 8.44 21.97 -3.63
CA LYS A 23 9.87 22.28 -3.70
C LYS A 23 10.67 21.23 -2.96
N GLU A 24 10.27 20.90 -1.73
CA GLU A 24 10.93 19.87 -0.92
C GLU A 24 10.76 18.48 -1.55
N HIS A 25 9.57 18.14 -2.04
CA HIS A 25 9.29 16.87 -2.75
C HIS A 25 10.29 16.58 -3.86
N LYS A 26 10.57 17.59 -4.71
CA LYS A 26 11.48 17.46 -5.84
C LYS A 26 12.95 17.55 -5.42
N LYS A 27 13.31 18.50 -4.56
CA LYS A 27 14.71 18.80 -4.25
C LYS A 27 15.31 17.91 -3.17
N ARG A 28 14.59 17.72 -2.05
CA ARG A 28 15.06 16.92 -0.91
C ARG A 28 14.78 15.44 -1.12
N TYR A 29 13.52 15.11 -1.39
CA TYR A 29 13.09 13.71 -1.50
C TYR A 29 13.30 13.11 -2.90
N LYS A 30 13.54 13.95 -3.93
CA LYS A 30 13.79 13.51 -5.31
C LYS A 30 12.69 12.60 -5.85
N LEU A 31 11.44 12.88 -5.49
CA LEU A 31 10.29 12.07 -5.86
C LEU A 31 9.66 12.52 -7.19
N PRO A 32 9.05 11.58 -7.93
CA PRO A 32 8.35 11.89 -9.17
C PRO A 32 7.04 12.63 -8.91
N SER A 33 6.73 13.61 -9.77
CA SER A 33 5.50 14.41 -9.73
C SER A 33 4.65 14.30 -11.00
N LYS A 34 5.13 13.58 -12.02
CA LYS A 34 4.36 13.29 -13.24
C LYS A 34 3.59 11.98 -13.05
N GLY A 35 2.42 11.88 -13.69
CA GLY A 35 1.56 10.69 -13.62
C GLY A 35 0.64 10.64 -12.39
N TYR A 36 0.49 11.75 -11.67
CA TYR A 36 -0.45 11.91 -10.56
C TYR A 36 -1.48 12.98 -10.91
N ASP A 37 -2.73 12.77 -10.53
CA ASP A 37 -3.81 13.76 -10.65
C ASP A 37 -3.74 14.79 -9.53
N ALA A 38 -3.37 14.34 -8.33
CA ALA A 38 -3.17 15.19 -7.18
C ALA A 38 -2.05 14.61 -6.31
N ILE A 39 -1.38 15.49 -5.56
CA ILE A 39 -0.39 15.11 -4.55
C ILE A 39 -0.69 15.84 -3.26
N ILE A 40 -0.86 15.08 -2.17
CA ILE A 40 -0.97 15.60 -0.81
C ILE A 40 0.44 15.70 -0.23
N PHE A 41 0.86 16.92 0.14
CA PHE A 41 2.13 17.17 0.82
C PHE A 41 1.89 17.15 2.33
N THR A 42 2.37 16.11 3.02
CA THR A 42 2.05 15.93 4.44
C THR A 42 3.02 16.63 5.39
N GLY A 43 4.27 16.87 4.96
CA GLY A 43 5.34 17.34 5.85
C GLY A 43 5.75 16.34 6.94
N PHE A 44 5.26 15.10 6.89
CA PHE A 44 5.44 14.12 7.96
C PHE A 44 6.67 13.24 7.78
N GLY A 45 7.44 13.38 6.70
CA GLY A 45 8.54 12.46 6.43
C GLY A 45 8.08 11.06 6.02
N PHE A 46 9.01 10.14 5.75
CA PHE A 46 8.68 8.86 5.14
C PHE A 46 7.82 7.96 6.03
N ASN A 47 8.19 7.79 7.30
CA ASN A 47 7.55 6.81 8.18
C ASN A 47 6.13 7.23 8.58
N GLN A 48 5.95 8.46 9.02
CA GLN A 48 4.66 8.95 9.51
C GLN A 48 3.66 9.14 8.35
N ARG A 49 4.12 9.50 7.15
CA ARG A 49 3.27 9.58 5.95
C ARG A 49 2.58 8.25 5.65
N ASN A 50 3.24 7.12 5.91
CA ASN A 50 2.69 5.80 5.64
C ASN A 50 1.36 5.58 6.39
N ILE A 51 1.24 6.06 7.63
CA ILE A 51 0.01 5.93 8.44
C ILE A 51 -1.19 6.56 7.70
N LEU A 52 -1.02 7.78 7.17
CA LEU A 52 -2.07 8.45 6.43
C LEU A 52 -2.47 7.66 5.18
N ASN A 53 -1.49 7.21 4.40
CA ASN A 53 -1.72 6.42 3.18
C ASN A 53 -2.49 5.13 3.47
N ILE A 54 -2.12 4.42 4.54
CA ILE A 54 -2.71 3.12 4.90
C ILE A 54 -4.13 3.30 5.44
N ARG A 55 -4.32 4.29 6.33
CA ARG A 55 -5.63 4.49 6.97
C ARG A 55 -6.70 4.97 6.00
N THR A 56 -6.31 5.77 5.01
CA THR A 56 -7.21 6.28 3.95
C THR A 56 -7.45 5.28 2.81
N SER A 57 -6.84 4.09 2.86
CA SER A 57 -7.04 3.03 1.86
C SER A 57 -7.98 1.93 2.35
N ASP A 58 -8.83 1.41 1.46
CA ASP A 58 -9.69 0.25 1.74
C ASP A 58 -8.94 -1.09 1.67
N ALA A 59 -8.00 -1.18 0.72
CA ALA A 59 -7.10 -2.32 0.55
C ALA A 59 -5.70 -1.85 0.17
N LEU A 60 -4.71 -2.69 0.46
CA LEU A 60 -3.30 -2.46 0.14
C LEU A 60 -2.75 -3.61 -0.70
N VAL A 61 -1.86 -3.29 -1.64
CA VAL A 61 -1.16 -4.29 -2.47
C VAL A 61 0.34 -4.15 -2.26
N PHE A 62 0.96 -5.22 -1.79
CA PHE A 62 2.40 -5.32 -1.62
C PHE A 62 3.01 -6.11 -2.78
N LEU A 63 4.07 -5.55 -3.35
CA LEU A 63 4.95 -6.21 -4.31
C LEU A 63 6.24 -6.62 -3.56
N ARG A 64 7.39 -6.73 -4.25
CA ARG A 64 8.70 -7.10 -3.67
C ARG A 64 9.05 -6.44 -2.32
N GLY A 65 8.82 -5.13 -2.23
CA GLY A 65 9.06 -4.32 -1.03
C GLY A 65 10.50 -4.28 -0.51
N SER A 66 10.77 -3.33 0.40
CA SER A 66 11.98 -3.25 1.22
C SER A 66 11.58 -2.84 2.64
N LEU A 67 12.50 -2.42 3.51
CA LEU A 67 12.20 -2.06 4.90
C LEU A 67 11.02 -1.07 5.06
N GLY A 68 10.86 -0.12 4.14
CA GLY A 68 9.70 0.80 4.15
C GLY A 68 8.37 0.08 3.93
N ALA A 69 8.34 -0.92 3.03
CA ALA A 69 7.16 -1.76 2.81
C ALA A 69 6.87 -2.67 4.01
N LEU A 70 7.90 -3.09 4.75
CA LEU A 70 7.69 -3.80 6.01
C LEU A 70 7.00 -2.89 7.05
N ASN A 71 7.44 -1.64 7.18
CA ASN A 71 6.76 -0.67 8.05
C ASN A 71 5.30 -0.44 7.63
N GLU A 72 5.02 -0.32 6.32
CA GLU A 72 3.65 -0.19 5.81
C GLU A 72 2.82 -1.44 6.11
N PHE A 73 3.40 -2.63 5.93
CA PHE A 73 2.74 -3.91 6.20
C PHE A 73 2.37 -4.06 7.67
N THR A 74 3.29 -3.75 8.61
CA THR A 74 3.00 -3.89 10.04
C THR A 74 1.85 -2.99 10.46
N ILE A 75 1.79 -1.74 9.96
CA ILE A 75 0.70 -0.82 10.25
C ILE A 75 -0.62 -1.34 9.65
N ALA A 76 -0.61 -1.77 8.38
CA ALA A 76 -1.80 -2.29 7.71
C ALA A 76 -2.34 -3.56 8.38
N PHE A 77 -1.44 -4.45 8.81
CA PHE A 77 -1.78 -5.66 9.54
C PHE A 77 -2.41 -5.30 10.88
N GLU A 78 -1.82 -4.39 11.65
CA GLU A 78 -2.37 -3.94 12.94
C GLU A 78 -3.73 -3.24 12.82
N ASP A 79 -3.94 -2.42 11.80
CA ASP A 79 -5.21 -1.74 11.52
C ASP A 79 -6.27 -2.69 10.89
N GLY A 80 -5.98 -3.99 10.76
CA GLY A 80 -6.95 -4.99 10.30
C GLY A 80 -7.35 -4.86 8.84
N LYS A 81 -6.49 -4.28 8.00
CA LYS A 81 -6.79 -3.97 6.59
C LYS A 81 -6.94 -5.20 5.71
N VAL A 82 -7.52 -5.00 4.52
CA VAL A 82 -7.46 -5.99 3.43
C VAL A 82 -6.11 -5.82 2.72
N ILE A 83 -5.32 -6.88 2.66
CA ILE A 83 -3.93 -6.85 2.20
C ILE A 83 -3.76 -7.90 1.10
N GLY A 84 -3.26 -7.47 -0.04
CA GLY A 84 -2.82 -8.34 -1.13
C GLY A 84 -1.30 -8.39 -1.19
N VAL A 85 -0.74 -9.57 -1.43
CA VAL A 85 0.69 -9.76 -1.64
C VAL A 85 0.89 -10.46 -2.97
N LEU A 86 1.58 -9.79 -3.91
CA LEU A 86 1.94 -10.38 -5.18
C LEU A 86 3.15 -11.31 -4.98
N GLU A 87 2.94 -12.60 -5.20
CA GLU A 87 3.95 -13.64 -4.96
C GLU A 87 5.06 -13.65 -6.02
N ASN A 88 6.11 -14.43 -5.75
CA ASN A 88 7.26 -14.65 -6.66
C ASN A 88 8.06 -13.40 -7.02
N MET A 89 7.83 -12.28 -6.33
CA MET A 89 8.57 -11.04 -6.50
C MET A 89 9.87 -10.99 -5.65
N GLY A 90 10.00 -11.90 -4.67
CA GLY A 90 11.06 -11.90 -3.66
C GLY A 90 10.95 -10.72 -2.69
N GLY A 91 12.07 -10.34 -2.06
CA GLY A 91 12.14 -9.17 -1.18
C GLY A 91 11.46 -9.40 0.18
N ILE A 92 11.14 -8.31 0.88
CA ILE A 92 10.66 -8.41 2.27
C ILE A 92 9.25 -8.99 2.37
N SER A 93 8.45 -8.87 1.31
CA SER A 93 7.07 -9.36 1.28
C SER A 93 6.98 -10.89 1.40
N SER A 94 8.03 -11.61 0.99
CA SER A 94 8.12 -13.07 1.13
C SER A 94 8.17 -13.53 2.59
N PHE A 95 8.50 -12.65 3.53
CA PHE A 95 8.62 -12.97 4.97
C PHE A 95 7.38 -12.58 5.79
N PHE A 96 6.33 -12.05 5.16
CA PHE A 96 5.16 -11.54 5.88
C PHE A 96 4.44 -12.63 6.68
N ASP A 97 4.30 -13.84 6.14
CA ASP A 97 3.68 -14.96 6.86
C ASP A 97 4.50 -15.40 8.07
N GLU A 98 5.83 -15.44 7.93
CA GLU A 98 6.74 -15.77 9.04
C GLU A 98 6.62 -14.74 10.17
N LEU A 99 6.53 -13.45 9.83
CA LEU A 99 6.33 -12.37 10.81
C LEU A 99 4.99 -12.50 11.56
N ILE A 100 3.92 -12.87 10.86
CA ILE A 100 2.62 -13.12 11.49
C ILE A 100 2.70 -14.31 12.45
N GLN A 101 3.31 -15.41 12.01
CA GLN A 101 3.52 -16.60 12.82
C GLN A 101 4.33 -16.30 14.09
N LEU A 102 5.40 -15.51 13.96
CA LEU A 102 6.26 -15.10 15.08
C LEU A 102 5.51 -14.25 16.10
N THR A 103 4.70 -13.29 15.64
CA THR A 103 3.99 -12.37 16.53
C THR A 103 2.73 -12.97 17.17
N LYS A 104 2.14 -14.00 16.54
CA LYS A 104 0.87 -14.65 16.95
C LYS A 104 -0.30 -13.66 17.13
N LYS A 105 -0.19 -12.45 16.58
CA LYS A 105 -1.15 -11.36 16.77
C LYS A 105 -2.35 -11.56 15.86
N LYS A 106 -3.55 -11.33 16.39
CA LYS A 106 -4.82 -11.37 15.63
C LYS A 106 -5.37 -9.96 15.51
N THR A 107 -5.51 -9.46 14.28
CA THR A 107 -5.84 -8.04 14.02
C THR A 107 -7.09 -7.85 13.15
N GLY A 108 -7.73 -8.95 12.72
CA GLY A 108 -8.83 -8.90 11.75
C GLY A 108 -8.38 -8.60 10.32
N ALA A 109 -7.07 -8.48 10.06
CA ALA A 109 -6.53 -8.32 8.73
C ALA A 109 -6.88 -9.53 7.86
N LYS A 110 -7.25 -9.28 6.60
CA LYS A 110 -7.44 -10.32 5.60
C LYS A 110 -6.29 -10.22 4.61
N ILE A 111 -5.45 -11.26 4.58
CA ILE A 111 -4.30 -11.31 3.69
C ILE A 111 -4.60 -12.29 2.56
N ILE A 112 -4.26 -11.87 1.34
CA ILE A 112 -4.48 -12.61 0.10
C ILE A 112 -3.15 -12.68 -0.64
N TYR A 113 -2.58 -13.88 -0.72
CA TYR A 113 -1.43 -14.20 -1.54
C TYR A 113 -1.90 -14.70 -2.91
N GLU A 114 -1.28 -14.19 -3.96
CA GLU A 114 -1.58 -14.54 -5.35
C GLU A 114 -0.43 -14.16 -6.27
N ALA A 115 -0.12 -14.99 -7.26
CA ALA A 115 0.95 -14.73 -8.23
C ALA A 115 0.45 -13.96 -9.47
N ASP A 116 -0.82 -14.11 -9.86
CA ASP A 116 -1.40 -13.36 -10.97
C ASP A 116 -2.01 -12.02 -10.47
N PRO A 117 -1.56 -10.87 -11.00
CA PRO A 117 -2.03 -9.57 -10.52
C PRO A 117 -3.52 -9.33 -10.81
N LYS A 118 -4.10 -9.87 -11.88
CA LYS A 118 -5.53 -9.71 -12.18
C LYS A 118 -6.38 -10.49 -11.19
N ILE A 119 -5.97 -11.73 -10.88
CA ILE A 119 -6.64 -12.55 -9.88
C ILE A 119 -6.54 -11.88 -8.50
N LEU A 120 -5.36 -11.37 -8.14
CA LEU A 120 -5.14 -10.69 -6.86
C LEU A 120 -6.10 -9.52 -6.68
N ILE A 121 -6.14 -8.61 -7.66
CA ILE A 121 -7.01 -7.43 -7.62
C ILE A 121 -8.49 -7.84 -7.58
N SER A 122 -8.92 -8.83 -8.37
CA SER A 122 -10.30 -9.33 -8.35
C SER A 122 -10.71 -9.84 -6.97
N ARG A 123 -9.85 -10.63 -6.31
CA ARG A 123 -10.09 -11.16 -4.97
C ARG A 123 -10.13 -10.05 -3.91
N LEU A 124 -9.27 -9.04 -4.02
CA LEU A 124 -9.26 -7.89 -3.11
C LEU A 124 -10.54 -7.06 -3.23
N VAL A 125 -10.97 -6.73 -4.45
CA VAL A 125 -12.21 -5.96 -4.67
C VAL A 125 -13.41 -6.71 -4.10
N LYS A 126 -13.47 -8.04 -4.26
CA LYS A 126 -14.54 -8.87 -3.68
C LYS A 126 -14.55 -8.79 -2.14
N GLU A 127 -13.38 -8.88 -1.51
CA GLU A 127 -13.27 -8.80 -0.05
C GLU A 127 -13.65 -7.42 0.49
N VAL A 128 -13.18 -6.34 -0.16
CA VAL A 128 -13.53 -4.96 0.23
C VAL A 128 -15.04 -4.76 0.18
N LYS A 129 -15.69 -5.10 -0.94
CA LYS A 129 -17.15 -5.00 -1.09
C LYS A 129 -17.91 -5.81 -0.03
N ALA A 130 -17.42 -7.01 0.31
CA ALA A 130 -18.03 -7.85 1.34
C ALA A 130 -17.86 -7.29 2.75
N ARG A 131 -16.81 -6.49 3.01
CA ARG A 131 -16.63 -5.80 4.30
C ARG A 131 -17.50 -4.56 4.40
N ASP A 132 -17.60 -3.78 3.33
CA ASP A 132 -18.44 -2.58 3.32
C ASP A 132 -19.92 -2.91 3.48
N SER A 133 -20.38 -4.04 2.92
CA SER A 133 -21.77 -4.50 3.12
C SER A 133 -22.08 -5.00 4.54
N ARG A 134 -21.07 -5.18 5.39
CA ARG A 134 -21.23 -5.59 6.80
C ARG A 134 -21.14 -4.42 7.77
N ARG A 135 -20.78 -3.23 7.27
CA ARG A 135 -20.75 -1.97 8.02
C ARG A 135 -22.10 -1.28 7.94
#